data_AF-A0A1H6MND4-F1
#
_entry.id   AF-A0A1H6MND4-F1
#
_cell.length_a   1.000
_cell.length_b   1.000
_cell.length_c   1.000
_cell.angle_alpha   90.00
_cell.angle_beta   90.00
_cell.angle_gamma   90.00
#
_symmetry.space_group_name_H-M   'P 1'
#
loop_
_entity.id
_entity.type
_entity.pdbx_description
1 polymer ?
#
loop_
_entity_poly.entity_id
_entity_poly.type
_entity_poly.pdbx_seq_one_letter_code
_entity_poly.pdbx_strand_id
1 'polypeptide(L)'
;MRNLIALLLAVWLPGVSAQAAVVFSDGFENSDAERWRQLGDCRALLGVPRSGELSLRCKPGNSVLFSKDAISEMGVLELWVRPETAVTAYRIHVLVSDMPSLNALWQPVALIEHSGGDVSYKAHRLSIDEPAKRYLRLDIEAVNGVVDIDDVLVERILLATALQKNEQRIVSGILDKLRQDQNIALQAESFRTLGVNYAAQLDLQRQYLEYANALHSGIALALASSERNKMSNPMAYASFRSIINDAKRVTTPLQQARLNSMLKPFGDLATATLNVVSAGAYSAFAEPFKSFLASSFDKSNYSDAGLSRADRKFAEQNGLKIYQDAERFLAELEKELLQVAALDTELLSIQKSIDGFRRNLDKQLRDTLQHASMARSQETLSRALSKDELVRQKLMEEVAGNITLKAKSYLDEGNNTELIRFVLKTAEQLDHTQSYKDQFNQITSAMLTHYDRFERSVSSSQNPFTDAADKQIWENHAQKARSYLQQSKESFNRAYL
;
A
#
# COMPACT_ATOMS: atom_id res chain seq x y z
N MET A 1 -5.22 -5.78 -51.01
CA MET A 1 -5.53 -6.18 -49.61
C MET A 1 -4.28 -5.91 -48.78
N ARG A 2 -4.07 -4.70 -48.24
CA ARG A 2 -4.62 -4.18 -46.96
C ARG A 2 -4.36 -5.15 -45.79
N ASN A 3 -3.29 -4.94 -45.01
CA ASN A 3 -3.35 -4.34 -43.67
C ASN A 3 -2.09 -4.63 -42.81
N LEU A 4 -1.53 -3.53 -42.26
CA LEU A 4 -1.04 -3.35 -40.89
C LEU A 4 -0.05 -4.37 -40.29
N ILE A 5 1.23 -3.96 -40.19
CA ILE A 5 2.02 -4.05 -38.96
C ILE A 5 2.86 -2.77 -38.83
N ALA A 6 2.30 -1.75 -38.17
CA ALA A 6 3.08 -0.67 -37.59
C ALA A 6 3.43 -1.12 -36.17
N LEU A 7 4.63 -1.66 -35.99
CA LEU A 7 5.14 -2.04 -34.68
C LEU A 7 5.58 -0.77 -33.95
N LEU A 8 4.96 -0.55 -32.80
CA LEU A 8 5.24 0.51 -31.83
C LEU A 8 6.73 0.51 -31.42
N LEU A 9 7.49 1.45 -31.98
CA LEU A 9 8.71 1.96 -31.35
C LEU A 9 8.29 3.07 -30.37
N ALA A 10 7.82 2.65 -29.19
CA ALA A 10 7.84 3.53 -28.03
C ALA A 10 9.31 3.66 -27.62
N VAL A 11 9.91 4.79 -27.99
CA VAL A 11 11.23 5.22 -27.50
C VAL A 11 11.14 5.33 -25.98
N TRP A 12 11.75 4.36 -25.29
CA TRP A 12 12.06 4.46 -23.88
C TRP A 12 13.12 5.55 -23.72
N LEU A 13 12.68 6.77 -23.38
CA LEU A 13 13.58 7.77 -22.84
C LEU A 13 13.95 7.34 -21.41
N PRO A 14 15.25 7.26 -21.05
CA PRO A 14 15.65 7.14 -19.66
C PRO A 14 15.39 8.50 -19.00
N GLY A 15 14.19 8.68 -18.44
CA GLY A 15 13.97 9.73 -17.46
C GLY A 15 14.83 9.38 -16.25
N VAL A 16 15.88 10.17 -16.03
CA VAL A 16 16.68 10.13 -14.80
C VAL A 16 15.71 10.28 -13.63
N SER A 17 15.45 9.19 -12.91
CA SER A 17 14.68 9.24 -11.67
C SER A 17 15.48 10.05 -10.68
N ALA A 18 14.98 11.23 -10.29
CA ALA A 18 15.43 11.85 -9.06
C ALA A 18 14.95 10.92 -7.92
N GLN A 19 15.83 10.04 -7.44
CA GLN A 19 15.58 9.31 -6.19
C GLN A 19 15.33 10.36 -5.10
N ALA A 20 14.27 10.21 -4.30
CA ALA A 20 14.14 11.02 -3.09
C ALA A 20 15.44 10.91 -2.31
N ALA A 21 16.00 12.06 -1.95
CA ALA A 21 17.18 12.09 -1.08
C ALA A 21 16.75 11.54 0.29
N VAL A 22 17.27 10.37 0.65
CA VAL A 22 17.13 9.80 1.99
C VAL A 22 17.85 10.73 2.97
N VAL A 23 17.11 11.25 3.94
CA VAL A 23 17.58 12.23 4.93
C VAL A 23 18.12 11.52 6.17
N PHE A 24 17.49 10.41 6.54
CA PHE A 24 17.89 9.57 7.67
C PHE A 24 17.52 8.12 7.34
N SER A 25 18.34 7.15 7.72
CA SER A 25 18.07 5.72 7.55
C SER A 25 18.79 4.93 8.63
N ASP A 26 18.12 3.98 9.27
CA ASP A 26 18.74 3.03 10.17
C ASP A 26 17.99 1.70 10.17
N GLY A 27 18.70 0.61 9.88
CA GLY A 27 18.23 -0.78 9.98
C GLY A 27 18.83 -1.52 11.18
N PHE A 28 19.50 -0.81 12.11
CA PHE A 28 20.07 -1.39 13.34
C PHE A 28 21.22 -2.40 13.14
N GLU A 29 21.78 -2.47 11.93
CA GLU A 29 22.92 -3.32 11.58
C GLU A 29 24.24 -2.85 12.22
N ASN A 30 24.36 -1.54 12.46
CA ASN A 30 25.48 -0.96 13.18
C ASN A 30 25.14 -0.98 14.67
N SER A 31 26.12 -1.29 15.54
CA SER A 31 25.90 -1.46 16.98
C SER A 31 24.99 -0.37 17.59
N ASP A 32 24.07 -0.78 18.48
CA ASP A 32 23.00 0.01 19.14
C ASP A 32 23.36 1.45 19.52
N ALA A 33 24.63 1.71 19.78
CA ALA A 33 25.14 2.96 20.30
C ALA A 33 25.53 3.99 19.23
N GLU A 34 25.56 3.72 17.92
CA GLU A 34 26.11 4.71 16.97
C GLU A 34 25.13 5.83 16.60
N ARG A 35 23.88 5.51 16.27
CA ARG A 35 22.89 6.50 15.78
C ARG A 35 21.83 6.90 16.80
N TRP A 36 21.59 6.05 17.79
CA TRP A 36 20.54 6.26 18.80
C TRP A 36 21.11 6.41 20.20
N ARG A 37 20.44 7.20 21.02
CA ARG A 37 20.51 7.11 22.46
C ARG A 37 19.27 6.37 22.94
N GLN A 38 19.49 5.34 23.73
CA GLN A 38 18.46 4.41 24.14
C GLN A 38 18.32 4.42 25.66
N LEU A 39 17.08 4.39 26.12
CA LEU A 39 16.71 4.16 27.51
C LEU A 39 15.63 3.09 27.56
N GLY A 40 15.73 2.19 28.54
CA GLY A 40 14.83 1.04 28.65
C GLY A 40 15.44 -0.24 28.07
N ASP A 41 14.57 -1.18 27.72
CA ASP A 41 14.93 -2.57 27.43
C ASP A 41 14.80 -2.95 25.94
N CYS A 42 14.83 -1.95 25.05
CA CYS A 42 15.07 -2.21 23.63
C CYS A 42 16.55 -2.55 23.39
N ARG A 43 16.87 -3.47 22.48
CA ARG A 43 18.23 -3.78 22.01
C ARG A 43 18.18 -4.33 20.58
N ALA A 44 19.16 -3.99 19.74
CA ALA A 44 19.35 -4.65 18.46
C ALA A 44 19.82 -6.08 18.73
N LEU A 45 19.00 -7.04 18.31
CA LEU A 45 19.26 -8.46 18.54
C LEU A 45 19.15 -9.21 17.23
N LEU A 46 19.94 -10.28 17.12
CA LEU A 46 19.72 -11.32 16.13
C LEU A 46 18.33 -11.92 16.38
N GLY A 47 17.47 -11.82 15.37
CA GLY A 47 16.06 -12.13 15.51
C GLY A 47 15.41 -12.50 14.20
N VAL A 48 14.17 -12.07 14.01
CA VAL A 48 13.48 -12.15 12.72
C VAL A 48 13.45 -10.73 12.17
N PRO A 49 14.54 -10.25 11.56
CA PRO A 49 14.58 -8.92 11.00
C PRO A 49 13.59 -8.78 9.83
N ARG A 50 13.24 -7.54 9.51
CA ARG A 50 12.59 -7.24 8.23
C ARG A 50 13.63 -7.25 7.12
N SER A 51 14.74 -6.56 7.31
CA SER A 51 15.85 -6.50 6.37
C SER A 51 17.17 -6.68 7.12
N GLY A 52 18.22 -7.18 6.46
CA GLY A 52 19.51 -7.43 7.12
C GLY A 52 19.48 -8.61 8.11
N GLU A 53 20.26 -8.50 9.19
CA GLU A 53 20.45 -9.54 10.21
C GLU A 53 19.87 -9.15 11.58
N LEU A 54 19.77 -7.85 11.88
CA LEU A 54 19.38 -7.34 13.19
C LEU A 54 18.03 -6.61 13.13
N SER A 55 17.31 -6.62 14.24
CA SER A 55 16.18 -5.71 14.45
C SER A 55 16.13 -5.24 15.89
N LEU A 56 15.54 -4.07 16.11
CA LEU A 56 15.40 -3.47 17.42
C LEU A 56 14.27 -4.17 18.18
N ARG A 57 14.65 -5.00 19.14
CA ARG A 57 13.72 -5.79 19.96
C ARG A 57 13.43 -5.09 21.29
N CYS A 58 12.17 -4.72 21.52
CA CYS A 58 11.69 -4.02 22.70
C CYS A 58 10.83 -4.92 23.59
N LYS A 59 11.26 -5.11 24.84
CA LYS A 59 10.51 -5.88 25.85
C LYS A 59 9.26 -5.13 26.34
N PRO A 60 8.30 -5.83 26.98
CA PRO A 60 7.15 -5.19 27.60
C PRO A 60 7.55 -4.06 28.56
N GLY A 61 6.85 -2.93 28.48
CA GLY A 61 7.15 -1.72 29.23
C GLY A 61 7.45 -0.53 28.31
N ASN A 62 8.07 0.50 28.89
CA ASN A 62 8.38 1.75 28.21
C ASN A 62 9.86 1.81 27.85
N SER A 63 10.14 2.10 26.59
CA SER A 63 11.48 2.35 26.09
C SER A 63 11.50 3.63 25.26
N VAL A 64 12.63 4.31 25.26
CA VAL A 64 12.81 5.58 24.56
C VAL A 64 14.05 5.46 23.69
N LEU A 65 13.89 5.81 22.41
CA LEU A 65 15.01 6.00 21.49
C LEU A 65 14.98 7.44 21.00
N PHE A 66 16.13 8.11 21.00
CA PHE A 66 16.24 9.41 20.34
C PHE A 66 17.52 9.53 19.53
N SER A 67 17.42 10.13 18.35
CA SER A 67 18.48 10.19 17.36
C SER A 67 19.62 11.08 17.87
N LYS A 68 20.86 10.68 17.56
CA LYS A 68 22.06 11.49 17.79
C LYS A 68 22.30 12.49 16.67
N ASP A 69 21.82 12.17 15.48
CA ASP A 69 21.89 13.02 14.30
C ASP A 69 20.57 13.77 14.12
N ALA A 70 20.68 15.00 13.65
CA ALA A 70 19.54 15.83 13.32
C ALA A 70 19.05 15.53 11.90
N ILE A 71 17.75 15.42 11.74
CA ILE A 71 17.09 15.38 10.43
C ILE A 71 17.22 16.77 9.81
N SER A 72 17.95 16.85 8.69
CA SER A 72 18.29 18.12 8.06
C SER A 72 17.16 18.74 7.25
N GLU A 73 16.10 18.01 6.95
CA GLU A 73 15.01 18.43 6.07
C GLU A 73 13.65 17.86 6.50
N MET A 74 12.56 18.47 6.03
CA MET A 74 11.21 17.93 6.20
C MET A 74 11.09 16.61 5.41
N GLY A 75 10.39 15.63 5.96
CA GLY A 75 10.32 14.32 5.34
C GLY A 75 9.16 13.45 5.81
N VAL A 76 8.92 12.34 5.12
CA VAL A 76 8.08 11.25 5.61
C VAL A 76 8.96 10.28 6.37
N LEU A 77 8.66 10.09 7.66
CA LEU A 77 9.19 8.99 8.43
C LEU A 77 8.42 7.71 8.09
N GLU A 78 9.14 6.69 7.68
CA GLU A 78 8.70 5.32 7.55
C GLU A 78 9.40 4.49 8.63
N LEU A 79 8.63 3.68 9.35
CA LEU A 79 9.17 2.73 10.32
C LEU A 79 8.37 1.43 10.28
N TRP A 80 9.04 0.30 10.49
CA TRP A 80 8.42 -1.01 10.44
C TRP A 80 8.31 -1.62 11.81
N VAL A 81 7.12 -2.10 12.15
CA VAL A 81 6.86 -2.68 13.48
C VAL A 81 6.20 -4.03 13.34
N ARG A 82 6.66 -4.97 14.16
CA ARG A 82 6.09 -6.32 14.27
C ARG A 82 5.86 -6.67 15.74
N PRO A 83 4.63 -7.00 16.16
CA PRO A 83 4.40 -7.62 17.45
C PRO A 83 4.79 -9.11 17.40
N GLU A 84 5.34 -9.63 18.51
CA GLU A 84 5.72 -11.04 18.63
C GLU A 84 4.52 -11.99 18.60
N THR A 85 3.40 -11.59 19.23
CA THR A 85 2.20 -12.42 19.38
C THR A 85 0.93 -11.67 19.01
N ALA A 86 -0.15 -12.39 18.70
CA ALA A 86 -1.43 -11.81 18.34
C ALA A 86 -2.11 -11.04 19.49
N VAL A 87 -1.65 -11.19 20.73
CA VAL A 87 -2.16 -10.43 21.89
C VAL A 87 -1.26 -9.26 22.28
N THR A 88 -0.07 -9.17 21.66
CA THR A 88 0.86 -8.07 21.90
C THR A 88 0.29 -6.79 21.28
N ALA A 89 0.18 -5.75 22.09
CA ALA A 89 -0.20 -4.42 21.68
C ALA A 89 1.00 -3.47 21.81
N TYR A 90 1.02 -2.42 21.00
CA TYR A 90 2.06 -1.40 21.11
C TYR A 90 1.53 -0.01 20.83
N ARG A 91 2.19 0.97 21.44
CA ARG A 91 1.96 2.40 21.24
C ARG A 91 3.31 3.09 21.06
N ILE A 92 3.49 3.80 19.96
CA ILE A 92 4.74 4.53 19.66
C ILE A 92 4.39 6.00 19.49
N HIS A 93 4.87 6.84 20.42
CA HIS A 93 4.82 8.28 20.26
C HIS A 93 6.04 8.74 19.48
N VAL A 94 5.78 9.44 18.38
CA VAL A 94 6.81 10.04 17.54
C VAL A 94 6.90 11.51 17.91
N LEU A 95 8.08 11.91 18.37
CA LEU A 95 8.36 13.22 18.93
C LEU A 95 9.55 13.84 18.18
N VAL A 96 9.58 15.17 18.08
CA VAL A 96 10.73 15.90 17.54
C VAL A 96 11.16 17.02 18.47
N SER A 97 12.43 17.38 18.44
CA SER A 97 12.96 18.52 19.18
C SER A 97 14.17 19.13 18.49
N ASP A 98 14.45 20.40 18.75
CA ASP A 98 15.63 21.10 18.23
C ASP A 98 16.93 20.69 18.98
N MET A 99 16.82 19.92 20.08
CA MET A 99 17.98 19.43 20.85
C MET A 99 17.89 17.93 21.17
N PRO A 100 19.02 17.18 21.14
CA PRO A 100 19.04 15.75 21.45
C PRO A 100 19.24 15.52 22.95
N SER A 101 18.28 15.97 23.76
CA SER A 101 18.35 15.85 25.22
C SER A 101 17.06 15.29 25.81
N LEU A 102 17.18 14.52 26.88
CA LEU A 102 16.04 13.99 27.63
C LEU A 102 15.12 15.09 28.16
N ASN A 103 15.72 16.20 28.58
CA ASN A 103 15.01 17.36 29.12
C ASN A 103 14.62 18.37 28.04
N ALA A 104 14.80 18.04 26.76
CA ALA A 104 14.38 18.93 25.69
C ALA A 104 12.84 19.05 25.64
N LEU A 105 12.35 20.14 25.08
CA LEU A 105 10.93 20.29 24.80
C LEU A 105 10.60 19.43 23.56
N TRP A 106 10.09 18.24 23.81
CA TRP A 106 9.68 17.29 22.77
C TRP A 106 8.28 17.62 22.28
N GLN A 107 8.13 17.84 20.98
CA GLN A 107 6.86 18.14 20.34
C GLN A 107 6.28 16.86 19.71
N PRO A 108 5.03 16.49 20.02
CA PRO A 108 4.40 15.31 19.43
C PRO A 108 4.08 15.54 17.95
N VAL A 109 4.52 14.61 17.11
CA VAL A 109 4.23 14.57 15.67
C VAL A 109 3.11 13.58 15.40
N ALA A 110 3.23 12.37 15.92
CA ALA A 110 2.29 11.29 15.64
C ALA A 110 2.23 10.28 16.78
N LEU A 111 1.15 9.51 16.75
CA LEU A 111 0.93 8.38 17.63
C LEU A 111 0.57 7.16 16.78
N ILE A 112 1.38 6.10 16.89
CA ILE A 112 1.14 4.84 16.21
C ILE A 112 0.63 3.85 17.25
N GLU A 113 -0.53 3.26 16.99
CA GLU A 113 -1.16 2.30 17.91
C GLU A 113 -1.49 1.00 17.19
N HIS A 114 -1.28 -0.11 17.90
CA HIS A 114 -1.71 -1.43 17.50
C HIS A 114 -2.30 -2.17 18.69
N SER A 115 -3.54 -2.63 18.55
CA SER A 115 -4.31 -3.29 19.60
C SER A 115 -4.25 -4.83 19.57
N GLY A 116 -3.37 -5.40 18.74
CA GLY A 116 -3.21 -6.86 18.56
C GLY A 116 -3.87 -7.40 17.30
N GLY A 117 -3.76 -8.72 17.12
CA GLY A 117 -4.37 -9.54 16.07
C GLY A 117 -3.43 -9.99 14.95
N ASP A 118 -2.41 -9.20 14.62
CA ASP A 118 -1.56 -9.42 13.45
C ASP A 118 -0.09 -9.40 13.83
N VAL A 119 0.64 -10.47 13.50
CA VAL A 119 2.02 -10.70 13.92
C VAL A 119 3.05 -10.46 12.82
N SER A 120 2.64 -9.90 11.68
CA SER A 120 3.57 -9.52 10.62
C SER A 120 4.14 -8.12 10.84
N TYR A 121 5.25 -7.84 10.18
CA TYR A 121 5.71 -6.47 10.00
C TYR A 121 4.66 -5.63 9.28
N LYS A 122 4.49 -4.39 9.75
CA LYS A 122 3.67 -3.35 9.12
C LYS A 122 4.48 -2.08 8.99
N ALA A 123 4.38 -1.47 7.81
CA ALA A 123 4.91 -0.13 7.58
C ALA A 123 4.01 0.89 8.27
N HIS A 124 4.61 1.88 8.92
CA HIS A 124 3.92 3.06 9.41
C HIS A 124 4.61 4.27 8.81
N ARG A 125 3.85 5.08 8.06
CA ARG A 125 4.33 6.33 7.49
C ARG A 125 3.66 7.52 8.13
N LEU A 126 4.45 8.52 8.48
CA LEU A 126 3.99 9.78 9.05
C LEU A 126 4.80 10.95 8.52
N SER A 127 4.15 12.08 8.32
CA SER A 127 4.81 13.30 7.87
C SER A 127 5.51 13.98 9.05
N ILE A 128 6.77 14.35 8.87
CA ILE A 128 7.51 15.25 9.76
C ILE A 128 7.50 16.63 9.10
N ASP A 129 6.49 17.42 9.47
CA ASP A 129 6.13 18.69 8.84
C ASP A 129 6.88 19.91 9.42
N GLU A 130 8.04 19.75 10.07
CA GLU A 130 8.74 20.82 10.80
C GLU A 130 10.17 21.12 10.27
N PRO A 131 10.65 22.39 10.36
CA PRO A 131 11.85 22.84 9.65
C PRO A 131 13.14 22.17 10.17
N ALA A 132 14.05 21.97 9.22
CA ALA A 132 15.42 21.47 9.32
C ALA A 132 16.13 21.56 10.68
N LYS A 133 16.90 20.51 11.01
CA LYS A 133 17.76 20.32 12.21
C LYS A 133 17.04 19.86 13.48
N ARG A 134 16.11 18.92 13.33
CA ARG A 134 15.43 18.31 14.48
C ARG A 134 15.88 16.89 14.75
N TYR A 135 15.92 16.55 16.02
CA TYR A 135 16.18 15.20 16.49
C TYR A 135 14.85 14.46 16.61
N LEU A 136 14.88 13.18 16.25
CA LEU A 136 13.73 12.29 16.31
C LEU A 136 13.74 11.54 17.64
N ARG A 137 12.58 11.36 18.27
CA ARG A 137 12.41 10.50 19.43
C ARG A 137 11.20 9.61 19.25
N LEU A 138 11.39 8.34 19.59
CA LEU A 138 10.38 7.29 19.60
C LEU A 138 10.21 6.84 21.05
N ASP A 139 9.06 7.14 21.64
CA ASP A 139 8.66 6.56 22.92
C ASP A 139 7.79 5.34 22.63
N ILE A 140 8.33 4.16 22.92
CA ILE A 140 7.74 2.86 22.59
C ILE A 140 7.20 2.24 23.88
N GLU A 141 5.91 2.00 23.89
CA GLU A 141 5.19 1.25 24.91
C GLU A 141 4.76 -0.09 24.31
N ALA A 142 5.24 -1.18 24.88
CA ALA A 142 4.88 -2.55 24.50
C ALA A 142 4.09 -3.23 25.62
N VAL A 143 2.95 -3.83 25.28
CA VAL A 143 2.03 -4.46 26.23
C VAL A 143 1.77 -5.91 25.81
N ASN A 144 1.74 -6.82 26.79
CA ASN A 144 1.45 -8.25 26.60
C ASN A 144 2.44 -9.03 25.68
N GLY A 145 3.62 -8.48 25.40
CA GLY A 145 4.66 -9.20 24.68
C GLY A 145 5.75 -8.29 24.12
N VAL A 146 6.64 -8.87 23.31
CA VAL A 146 7.76 -8.17 22.69
C VAL A 146 7.35 -7.53 21.36
N VAL A 147 7.98 -6.40 21.03
CA VAL A 147 7.80 -5.70 19.76
C VAL A 147 9.14 -5.56 19.07
N ASP A 148 9.21 -5.95 17.80
CA ASP A 148 10.39 -5.80 16.95
C ASP A 148 10.18 -4.60 16.02
N ILE A 149 11.13 -3.67 15.98
CA ILE A 149 11.13 -2.47 15.12
C ILE A 149 12.31 -2.57 14.16
N ASP A 150 12.10 -2.18 12.91
CA ASP A 150 13.13 -2.24 11.89
C ASP A 150 12.97 -1.13 10.82
N ASP A 151 14.02 -0.92 10.02
CA ASP A 151 14.08 -0.03 8.86
C ASP A 151 13.45 1.35 9.10
N VAL A 152 14.04 2.14 10.00
CA VAL A 152 13.63 3.52 10.26
C VAL A 152 14.20 4.42 9.17
N LEU A 153 13.34 5.02 8.34
CA LEU A 153 13.73 5.82 7.18
C LEU A 153 13.03 7.17 7.21
N VAL A 154 13.73 8.25 6.88
CA VAL A 154 13.13 9.56 6.62
C VAL A 154 13.48 9.98 5.20
N GLU A 155 12.45 10.09 4.35
CA GLU A 155 12.58 10.52 2.96
C GLU A 155 12.15 11.98 2.82
N ARG A 156 12.88 12.77 2.02
CA ARG A 156 12.54 14.18 1.76
C ARG A 156 11.19 14.32 1.05
N ILE A 157 10.37 15.31 1.47
CA ILE A 157 9.18 15.75 0.73
C ILE A 157 9.45 17.09 0.01
N LEU A 158 8.80 17.30 -1.15
CA LEU A 158 8.86 18.53 -1.94
C LEU A 158 8.38 19.79 -1.17
N LEU A 159 8.92 20.94 -1.60
CA LEU A 159 8.83 22.28 -1.01
C LEU A 159 7.40 22.79 -0.66
N ALA A 160 6.35 22.21 -1.25
CA ALA A 160 4.96 22.60 -1.03
C ALA A 160 4.51 22.46 0.44
N THR A 161 5.11 21.54 1.20
CA THR A 161 4.82 21.35 2.63
C THR A 161 5.44 22.43 3.52
N ALA A 162 6.54 23.09 3.08
CA ALA A 162 7.16 24.18 3.82
C ALA A 162 6.29 25.47 3.87
N LEU A 163 5.33 25.61 2.95
CA LEU A 163 4.42 26.75 2.89
C LEU A 163 3.38 26.76 4.04
N GLN A 164 3.05 25.59 4.60
CA GLN A 164 1.99 25.38 5.61
C GLN A 164 2.22 26.11 6.95
N LYS A 165 3.48 26.21 7.42
CA LYS A 165 3.76 26.96 8.67
C LYS A 165 3.68 28.47 8.52
N ASN A 166 3.71 28.98 7.28
CA ASN A 166 3.42 30.37 7.03
C ASN A 166 1.90 30.63 7.23
N GLU A 167 1.04 29.65 6.97
CA GLU A 167 -0.42 29.79 6.94
C GLU A 167 -1.06 30.05 8.31
N GLN A 168 -0.75 29.25 9.34
CA GLN A 168 -1.29 29.49 10.69
C GLN A 168 -0.83 30.84 11.26
N ARG A 169 0.42 31.25 10.97
CA ARG A 169 0.97 32.55 11.36
C ARG A 169 0.32 33.72 10.59
N ILE A 170 -0.07 33.50 9.33
CA ILE A 170 -0.78 34.50 8.53
C ILE A 170 -2.23 34.62 9.00
N VAL A 171 -2.96 33.51 9.23
CA VAL A 171 -4.35 33.56 9.71
C VAL A 171 -4.43 34.14 11.12
N SER A 172 -3.57 33.70 12.04
CA SER A 172 -3.49 34.32 13.38
C SER A 172 -3.06 35.78 13.29
N GLY A 173 -2.06 36.09 12.45
CA GLY A 173 -1.61 37.45 12.19
C GLY A 173 -2.68 38.36 11.58
N ILE A 174 -3.55 37.84 10.70
CA ILE A 174 -4.70 38.58 10.14
C ILE A 174 -5.72 38.84 11.25
N LEU A 175 -6.08 37.83 12.05
CA LEU A 175 -7.07 37.97 13.13
C LEU A 175 -6.58 38.90 14.25
N ASP A 176 -5.30 38.84 14.60
CA ASP A 176 -4.68 39.69 15.62
C ASP A 176 -4.54 41.13 15.12
N LYS A 177 -4.14 41.34 13.84
CA LYS A 177 -4.06 42.68 13.24
C LYS A 177 -5.43 43.31 13.01
N LEU A 178 -6.44 42.55 12.62
CA LEU A 178 -7.83 43.04 12.52
C LEU A 178 -8.36 43.52 13.88
N ARG A 179 -7.85 42.96 14.99
CA ARG A 179 -8.20 43.39 16.35
C ARG A 179 -7.39 44.58 16.86
N GLN A 180 -6.15 44.77 16.40
CA GLN A 180 -5.20 45.71 17.01
C GLN A 180 -4.78 46.89 16.13
N ASP A 181 -4.79 46.78 14.80
CA ASP A 181 -4.08 47.71 13.92
C ASP A 181 -4.85 48.05 12.62
N GLN A 182 -5.13 49.33 12.39
CA GLN A 182 -5.88 49.84 11.21
C GLN A 182 -5.01 49.99 9.95
N ASN A 183 -3.82 49.40 9.89
CA ASN A 183 -2.92 49.56 8.75
C ASN A 183 -3.37 48.71 7.53
N ILE A 184 -4.15 49.35 6.66
CA ILE A 184 -4.74 48.77 5.44
C ILE A 184 -3.67 48.14 4.52
N ALA A 185 -2.49 48.72 4.40
CA ALA A 185 -1.43 48.20 3.52
C ALA A 185 -0.89 46.86 4.01
N LEU A 186 -0.78 46.69 5.33
CA LEU A 186 -0.23 45.49 5.95
C LEU A 186 -1.28 44.35 5.97
N GLN A 187 -2.56 44.70 6.03
CA GLN A 187 -3.68 43.76 5.85
C GLN A 187 -3.80 43.29 4.39
N ALA A 188 -3.62 44.20 3.42
CA ALA A 188 -3.65 43.86 2.00
C ALA A 188 -2.55 42.85 1.59
N GLU A 189 -1.32 43.01 2.09
CA GLU A 189 -0.26 42.02 1.82
C GLU A 189 -0.53 40.67 2.49
N SER A 190 -1.19 40.68 3.66
CA SER A 190 -1.60 39.45 4.34
C SER A 190 -2.66 38.68 3.53
N PHE A 191 -3.62 39.37 2.92
CA PHE A 191 -4.59 38.75 2.00
C PHE A 191 -3.96 38.26 0.70
N ARG A 192 -2.98 38.99 0.16
CA ARG A 192 -2.22 38.53 -1.02
C ARG A 192 -1.51 37.21 -0.74
N THR A 193 -0.87 37.12 0.41
CA THR A 193 -0.17 35.89 0.84
C THR A 193 -1.16 34.75 1.10
N LEU A 194 -2.31 35.04 1.71
CA LEU A 194 -3.40 34.06 1.88
C LEU A 194 -3.88 33.51 0.52
N GLY A 195 -4.06 34.38 -0.48
CA GLY A 195 -4.45 33.97 -1.84
C GLY A 195 -3.42 33.06 -2.51
N VAL A 196 -2.13 33.39 -2.39
CA VAL A 196 -1.04 32.56 -2.94
C VAL A 196 -1.01 31.18 -2.29
N ASN A 197 -1.11 31.10 -0.96
CA ASN A 197 -1.13 29.83 -0.24
C ASN A 197 -2.35 28.98 -0.61
N TYR A 198 -3.53 29.62 -0.72
CA TYR A 198 -4.75 28.95 -1.15
C TYR A 198 -4.64 28.38 -2.58
N ALA A 199 -3.99 29.11 -3.49
CA ALA A 199 -3.71 28.60 -4.83
C ALA A 199 -2.70 27.44 -4.83
N ALA A 200 -1.66 27.49 -3.97
CA ALA A 200 -0.71 26.39 -3.81
C ALA A 200 -1.38 25.10 -3.30
N GLN A 201 -2.39 25.23 -2.44
CA GLN A 201 -3.21 24.10 -2.01
C GLN A 201 -3.90 23.38 -3.18
N LEU A 202 -4.41 24.14 -4.16
CA LEU A 202 -5.07 23.58 -5.33
C LEU A 202 -4.12 22.71 -6.17
N ASP A 203 -2.87 23.15 -6.35
CA ASP A 203 -1.86 22.32 -7.02
C ASP A 203 -1.53 21.05 -6.22
N LEU A 204 -1.45 21.16 -4.90
CA LEU A 204 -1.21 20.00 -4.05
C LEU A 204 -2.35 18.98 -4.15
N GLN A 205 -3.62 19.42 -4.12
CA GLN A 205 -4.76 18.53 -4.33
C GLN A 205 -4.71 17.82 -5.69
N ARG A 206 -4.30 18.52 -6.76
CA ARG A 206 -4.07 17.90 -8.07
C ARG A 206 -2.97 16.84 -8.02
N GLN A 207 -1.81 17.13 -7.41
CA GLN A 207 -0.69 16.19 -7.29
C GLN A 207 -1.14 14.90 -6.59
N TYR A 208 -1.84 15.01 -5.45
CA TYR A 208 -2.36 13.85 -4.73
C TYR A 208 -3.42 13.06 -5.53
N LEU A 209 -4.25 13.73 -6.35
CA LEU A 209 -5.16 13.06 -7.27
C LEU A 209 -4.40 12.29 -8.35
N GLU A 210 -3.34 12.85 -8.91
CA GLU A 210 -2.48 12.18 -9.89
C GLU A 210 -1.78 10.97 -9.29
N TYR A 211 -1.20 11.12 -8.10
CA TYR A 211 -0.58 10.03 -7.37
C TYR A 211 -1.59 8.90 -7.10
N ALA A 212 -2.79 9.23 -6.61
CA ALA A 212 -3.84 8.26 -6.37
C ALA A 212 -4.35 7.57 -7.66
N ASN A 213 -4.41 8.30 -8.78
CA ASN A 213 -4.76 7.72 -10.09
C ASN A 213 -3.68 6.75 -10.60
N ALA A 214 -2.41 7.09 -10.39
CA ALA A 214 -1.28 6.24 -10.72
C ALA A 214 -1.28 4.96 -9.85
N LEU A 215 -1.52 5.09 -8.54
CA LEU A 215 -1.68 3.94 -7.63
C LEU A 215 -2.84 3.04 -8.05
N HIS A 216 -4.00 3.62 -8.35
CA HIS A 216 -5.17 2.86 -8.80
C HIS A 216 -4.87 2.05 -10.07
N SER A 217 -4.19 2.67 -11.04
CA SER A 217 -3.81 2.02 -12.30
C SER A 217 -2.76 0.92 -12.08
N GLY A 218 -1.80 1.14 -11.19
CA GLY A 218 -0.77 0.16 -10.82
C GLY A 218 -1.36 -1.09 -10.12
N ILE A 219 -2.34 -0.90 -9.25
CA ILE A 219 -3.06 -2.02 -8.60
C ILE A 219 -3.88 -2.80 -9.62
N ALA A 220 -4.57 -2.14 -10.54
CA ALA A 220 -5.32 -2.81 -11.59
C ALA A 220 -4.42 -3.69 -12.46
N LEU A 221 -3.18 -3.25 -12.74
CA LEU A 221 -2.20 -4.03 -13.46
C LEU A 221 -1.71 -5.25 -12.66
N ALA A 222 -1.48 -5.09 -11.35
CA ALA A 222 -1.08 -6.19 -10.46
C ALA A 222 -2.18 -7.26 -10.35
N LEU A 223 -3.45 -6.85 -10.25
CA LEU A 223 -4.62 -7.73 -10.23
C LEU A 223 -4.80 -8.49 -11.56
N ALA A 224 -4.68 -7.79 -12.69
CA ALA A 224 -4.86 -8.39 -14.02
C ALA A 224 -3.70 -9.30 -14.46
N SER A 225 -2.52 -9.17 -13.83
CA SER A 225 -1.30 -9.91 -14.17
C SER A 225 -0.94 -11.02 -13.17
N SER A 226 -1.85 -11.40 -12.27
CA SER A 226 -1.54 -12.24 -11.10
C SER A 226 -1.00 -13.63 -11.47
N GLU A 227 0.33 -13.75 -11.60
CA GLU A 227 1.04 -15.03 -11.61
C GLU A 227 0.73 -15.84 -10.35
N ARG A 228 0.31 -15.19 -9.25
CA ARG A 228 -0.18 -15.87 -8.05
C ARG A 228 -1.46 -16.67 -8.30
N ASN A 229 -2.36 -16.21 -9.16
CA ASN A 229 -3.52 -17.00 -9.57
C ASN A 229 -3.13 -18.25 -10.38
N LYS A 230 -2.00 -18.22 -11.10
CA LYS A 230 -1.46 -19.40 -11.78
C LYS A 230 -0.84 -20.38 -10.78
N MET A 231 -0.18 -19.86 -9.74
CA MET A 231 0.36 -20.67 -8.64
C MET A 231 -0.75 -21.37 -7.84
N SER A 232 -1.92 -20.77 -7.75
CA SER A 232 -3.08 -21.37 -7.07
C SER A 232 -3.95 -22.26 -7.96
N ASN A 233 -3.58 -22.47 -9.24
CA ASN A 233 -4.32 -23.33 -10.16
C ASN A 233 -3.77 -24.77 -10.11
N PRO A 234 -4.60 -25.78 -9.73
CA PRO A 234 -4.15 -27.17 -9.64
C PRO A 234 -3.66 -27.73 -10.99
N MET A 235 -4.21 -27.27 -12.12
CA MET A 235 -3.82 -27.72 -13.46
C MET A 235 -2.42 -27.26 -13.89
N ALA A 236 -1.80 -26.31 -13.19
CA ALA A 236 -0.43 -25.90 -13.43
C ALA A 236 0.57 -27.02 -13.07
N TYR A 237 0.19 -27.92 -12.16
CA TYR A 237 1.09 -28.87 -11.52
C TYR A 237 1.10 -30.24 -12.19
N ALA A 238 2.25 -30.92 -12.13
CA ALA A 238 2.45 -32.23 -12.72
C ALA A 238 1.74 -33.33 -11.91
N SER A 239 1.80 -33.28 -10.57
CA SER A 239 1.17 -34.30 -9.72
C SER A 239 -0.34 -34.37 -9.97
N PHE A 240 -1.02 -33.22 -10.00
CA PHE A 240 -2.45 -33.16 -10.26
C PHE A 240 -2.82 -33.67 -11.65
N ARG A 241 -2.03 -33.34 -12.68
CA ARG A 241 -2.22 -33.85 -14.04
C ARG A 241 -2.03 -35.37 -14.10
N SER A 242 -1.08 -35.93 -13.35
CA SER A 242 -0.91 -37.38 -13.22
C SER A 242 -2.13 -38.03 -12.59
N ILE A 243 -2.60 -37.50 -11.45
CA ILE A 243 -3.79 -38.00 -10.74
C ILE A 243 -5.02 -38.01 -11.67
N ILE A 244 -5.23 -36.94 -12.45
CA ILE A 244 -6.32 -36.88 -13.43
C ILE A 244 -6.20 -37.97 -14.49
N ASN A 245 -4.99 -38.17 -15.03
CA ASN A 245 -4.75 -39.18 -16.06
C ASN A 245 -4.99 -40.60 -15.51
N ASP A 246 -4.53 -40.86 -14.29
CA ASP A 246 -4.72 -42.15 -13.62
C ASP A 246 -6.20 -42.41 -13.31
N ALA A 247 -6.94 -41.37 -12.87
CA ALA A 247 -8.38 -41.46 -12.66
C ALA A 247 -9.15 -41.69 -13.97
N LYS A 248 -8.76 -41.02 -15.07
CA LYS A 248 -9.38 -41.24 -16.40
C LYS A 248 -9.21 -42.67 -16.89
N ARG A 249 -8.09 -43.30 -16.55
CA ARG A 249 -7.76 -44.67 -16.96
C ARG A 249 -8.67 -45.73 -16.34
N VAL A 250 -9.25 -45.44 -15.18
CA VAL A 250 -10.09 -46.37 -14.41
C VAL A 250 -11.57 -45.97 -14.36
N THR A 251 -11.98 -44.98 -15.16
CA THR A 251 -13.35 -44.42 -15.15
C THR A 251 -14.06 -44.57 -16.49
N THR A 252 -15.38 -44.73 -16.42
CA THR A 252 -16.27 -44.79 -17.59
C THR A 252 -16.34 -43.45 -18.34
N PRO A 253 -16.78 -43.44 -19.62
CA PRO A 253 -16.97 -42.19 -20.37
C PRO A 253 -17.87 -41.17 -19.66
N LEU A 254 -18.91 -41.62 -18.95
CA LEU A 254 -19.80 -40.75 -18.18
C LEU A 254 -19.08 -40.14 -16.96
N GLN A 255 -18.30 -40.94 -16.24
CA GLN A 255 -17.48 -40.45 -15.11
C GLN A 255 -16.38 -39.50 -15.59
N GLN A 256 -15.77 -39.76 -16.75
CA GLN A 256 -14.81 -38.84 -17.37
C GLN A 256 -15.46 -37.51 -17.75
N ALA A 257 -16.69 -37.52 -18.27
CA ALA A 257 -17.44 -36.29 -18.54
C ALA A 257 -17.71 -35.50 -17.25
N ARG A 258 -18.07 -36.18 -16.15
CA ARG A 258 -18.22 -35.56 -14.82
C ARG A 258 -16.90 -34.97 -14.32
N LEU A 259 -15.80 -35.70 -14.44
CA LEU A 259 -14.46 -35.22 -14.09
C LEU A 259 -14.08 -33.97 -14.89
N ASN A 260 -14.24 -33.99 -16.21
CA ASN A 260 -13.96 -32.83 -17.06
C ASN A 260 -14.86 -31.63 -16.70
N SER A 261 -16.12 -31.86 -16.29
CA SER A 261 -17.00 -30.80 -15.79
C SER A 261 -16.49 -30.19 -14.48
N MET A 262 -15.99 -31.00 -13.54
CA MET A 262 -15.38 -30.52 -12.29
C MET A 262 -14.09 -29.73 -12.53
N LEU A 263 -13.34 -30.08 -13.59
CA LEU A 263 -12.09 -29.41 -13.95
C LEU A 263 -12.28 -28.12 -14.76
N LYS A 264 -13.48 -27.89 -15.31
CA LYS A 264 -13.80 -26.74 -16.16
C LYS A 264 -13.44 -25.37 -15.54
N PRO A 265 -13.67 -25.11 -14.22
CA PRO A 265 -13.27 -23.84 -13.60
C PRO A 265 -11.76 -23.57 -13.61
N PHE A 266 -10.93 -24.62 -13.74
CA PHE A 266 -9.48 -24.53 -13.75
C PHE A 266 -8.89 -24.55 -15.18
N GLY A 267 -9.75 -24.67 -16.19
CA GLY A 267 -9.37 -24.82 -17.59
C GLY A 267 -8.87 -23.51 -18.24
N ASP A 268 -7.84 -23.67 -19.08
CA ASP A 268 -7.13 -22.66 -19.87
C ASP A 268 -6.24 -21.68 -19.09
N LEU A 269 -5.02 -22.13 -18.76
CA LEU A 269 -3.95 -21.35 -18.14
C LEU A 269 -3.56 -20.08 -18.92
N ALA A 270 -3.84 -20.02 -20.23
CA ALA A 270 -3.54 -18.85 -21.06
C ALA A 270 -4.61 -17.75 -20.94
N THR A 271 -5.85 -18.08 -20.57
CA THR A 271 -6.95 -17.13 -20.29
C THR A 271 -7.28 -17.00 -18.80
N ALA A 272 -6.66 -17.82 -17.94
CA ALA A 272 -6.75 -17.77 -16.48
C ALA A 272 -6.11 -16.52 -15.83
N THR A 273 -5.98 -15.41 -16.56
CA THR A 273 -5.75 -14.09 -15.97
C THR A 273 -7.00 -13.56 -15.26
N LEU A 274 -8.19 -14.09 -15.58
CA LEU A 274 -9.49 -13.61 -15.07
C LEU A 274 -10.22 -14.58 -14.13
N ASN A 275 -9.91 -15.88 -14.18
CA ASN A 275 -10.53 -16.86 -13.30
C ASN A 275 -9.68 -17.04 -12.05
N VAL A 276 -9.88 -16.15 -11.07
CA VAL A 276 -9.35 -16.30 -9.72
C VAL A 276 -9.85 -17.63 -9.17
N VAL A 277 -8.95 -18.58 -8.91
CA VAL A 277 -9.31 -19.74 -8.08
C VAL A 277 -9.50 -19.22 -6.67
N SER A 278 -10.71 -18.77 -6.38
CA SER A 278 -11.06 -18.32 -5.03
C SER A 278 -11.04 -19.52 -4.08
N ALA A 279 -10.76 -19.27 -2.80
CA ALA A 279 -10.89 -20.28 -1.75
C ALA A 279 -12.30 -20.96 -1.76
N GLY A 280 -13.33 -20.22 -2.19
CA GLY A 280 -14.69 -20.74 -2.40
C GLY A 280 -14.79 -21.73 -3.57
N ALA A 281 -14.18 -21.43 -4.72
CA ALA A 281 -14.15 -22.34 -5.86
C ALA A 281 -13.33 -23.61 -5.56
N TYR A 282 -12.25 -23.46 -4.77
CA TYR A 282 -11.41 -24.57 -4.36
C TYR A 282 -12.13 -25.54 -3.40
N SER A 283 -12.75 -25.03 -2.33
CA SER A 283 -13.51 -25.85 -1.38
C SER A 283 -14.70 -26.58 -2.04
N ALA A 284 -15.37 -25.93 -2.98
CA ALA A 284 -16.43 -26.53 -3.79
C ALA A 284 -15.94 -27.63 -4.75
N PHE A 285 -14.63 -27.69 -5.03
CA PHE A 285 -14.01 -28.70 -5.89
C PHE A 285 -13.35 -29.83 -5.11
N ALA A 286 -12.56 -29.50 -4.06
CA ALA A 286 -11.64 -30.42 -3.42
C ALA A 286 -12.34 -31.65 -2.83
N GLU A 287 -13.40 -31.46 -2.05
CA GLU A 287 -14.14 -32.58 -1.42
C GLU A 287 -14.92 -33.44 -2.43
N PRO A 288 -15.66 -32.87 -3.40
CA PRO A 288 -16.24 -33.66 -4.48
C PRO A 288 -15.21 -34.44 -5.31
N PHE A 289 -14.03 -33.87 -5.55
CA PHE A 289 -12.96 -34.53 -6.29
C PHE A 289 -12.35 -35.70 -5.50
N LYS A 290 -12.08 -35.53 -4.20
CA LYS A 290 -11.66 -36.64 -3.31
C LYS A 290 -12.69 -37.77 -3.31
N SER A 291 -13.97 -37.43 -3.20
CA SER A 291 -15.07 -38.41 -3.24
C SER A 291 -15.15 -39.12 -4.59
N PHE A 292 -14.93 -38.40 -5.69
CA PHE A 292 -14.86 -38.96 -7.03
C PHE A 292 -13.68 -39.94 -7.16
N LEU A 293 -12.50 -39.60 -6.66
CA LEU A 293 -11.34 -40.51 -6.67
C LEU A 293 -11.61 -41.77 -5.84
N ALA A 294 -12.13 -41.62 -4.62
CA ALA A 294 -12.46 -42.75 -3.75
C ALA A 294 -13.42 -43.74 -4.44
N SER A 295 -14.48 -43.23 -5.08
CA SER A 295 -15.42 -44.07 -5.83
C SER A 295 -14.82 -44.66 -7.11
N SER A 296 -13.96 -43.93 -7.81
CA SER A 296 -13.34 -44.41 -9.05
C SER A 296 -12.37 -45.57 -8.81
N PHE A 297 -11.71 -45.60 -7.65
CA PHE A 297 -10.81 -46.67 -7.25
C PHE A 297 -11.46 -47.72 -6.34
N ASP A 298 -12.79 -47.73 -6.19
CA ASP A 298 -13.49 -48.78 -5.45
C ASP A 298 -13.59 -50.08 -6.28
N LYS A 299 -13.28 -51.22 -5.63
CA LYS A 299 -13.26 -52.54 -6.26
C LYS A 299 -14.62 -52.96 -6.82
N SER A 300 -15.72 -52.48 -6.22
CA SER A 300 -17.07 -52.76 -6.69
C SER A 300 -17.35 -52.18 -8.08
N ASN A 301 -16.65 -51.12 -8.48
CA ASN A 301 -16.92 -50.40 -9.71
C ASN A 301 -16.13 -50.92 -10.92
N TYR A 302 -15.16 -51.81 -10.71
CA TYR A 302 -14.30 -52.30 -11.80
C TYR A 302 -15.01 -53.25 -12.76
N SER A 303 -16.00 -54.01 -12.28
CA SER A 303 -16.82 -54.89 -13.14
C SER A 303 -17.73 -54.10 -14.06
N ASP A 304 -18.30 -53.02 -13.53
CA ASP A 304 -19.34 -52.23 -14.20
C ASP A 304 -18.73 -51.18 -15.14
N ALA A 305 -17.46 -50.83 -14.93
CA ALA A 305 -16.74 -49.84 -15.71
C ALA A 305 -16.15 -50.36 -17.04
N GLY A 306 -16.25 -51.66 -17.34
CA GLY A 306 -15.75 -52.24 -18.60
C GLY A 306 -14.23 -52.13 -18.77
N LEU A 307 -13.47 -52.11 -17.67
CA LEU A 307 -12.02 -51.90 -17.68
C LEU A 307 -11.25 -53.09 -18.28
N SER A 308 -10.12 -52.79 -18.93
CA SER A 308 -9.19 -53.82 -19.37
C SER A 308 -8.57 -54.56 -18.16
N ARG A 309 -8.10 -55.79 -18.35
CA ARG A 309 -7.41 -56.57 -17.29
C ARG A 309 -6.18 -55.82 -16.75
N ALA A 310 -5.50 -55.07 -17.60
CA ALA A 310 -4.33 -54.27 -17.22
C ALA A 310 -4.73 -53.08 -16.34
N ASP A 311 -5.80 -52.37 -16.70
CA ASP A 311 -6.25 -51.18 -15.95
C ASP A 311 -6.91 -51.56 -14.61
N ARG A 312 -7.57 -52.71 -14.53
CA ARG A 312 -8.06 -53.27 -13.26
C ARG A 312 -6.92 -53.60 -12.31
N LYS A 313 -5.86 -54.26 -12.80
CA LYS A 313 -4.67 -54.56 -12.00
C LYS A 313 -3.96 -53.28 -11.54
N PHE A 314 -3.93 -52.26 -12.40
CA PHE A 314 -3.42 -50.94 -12.06
C PHE A 314 -4.22 -50.28 -10.93
N ALA A 315 -5.55 -50.28 -11.02
CA ALA A 315 -6.45 -49.71 -10.02
C ALA A 315 -6.27 -50.39 -8.64
N GLU A 316 -6.22 -51.72 -8.62
CA GLU A 316 -6.05 -52.51 -7.40
C GLU A 316 -4.69 -52.28 -6.71
N GLN A 317 -3.64 -52.00 -7.49
CA GLN A 317 -2.28 -51.81 -6.97
C GLN A 317 -1.99 -50.36 -6.57
N ASN A 318 -2.54 -49.38 -7.29
CA ASN A 318 -2.15 -47.98 -7.15
C ASN A 318 -3.25 -47.07 -6.58
N GLY A 319 -4.50 -47.55 -6.48
CA GLY A 319 -5.64 -46.69 -6.11
C GLY A 319 -5.50 -45.98 -4.76
N LEU A 320 -5.07 -46.70 -3.72
CA LEU A 320 -4.83 -46.11 -2.40
C LEU A 320 -3.72 -45.04 -2.45
N LYS A 321 -2.64 -45.33 -3.19
CA LYS A 321 -1.52 -44.39 -3.35
C LYS A 321 -1.96 -43.12 -4.08
N ILE A 322 -2.71 -43.26 -5.17
CA ILE A 322 -3.24 -42.12 -5.95
C ILE A 322 -4.17 -41.26 -5.09
N TYR A 323 -5.02 -41.87 -4.26
CA TYR A 323 -5.87 -41.14 -3.34
C TYR A 323 -5.05 -40.35 -2.31
N GLN A 324 -4.05 -40.98 -1.68
CA GLN A 324 -3.15 -40.32 -0.73
C GLN A 324 -2.33 -39.19 -1.38
N ASP A 325 -1.84 -39.40 -2.59
CA ASP A 325 -1.12 -38.39 -3.36
C ASP A 325 -2.04 -37.20 -3.69
N ALA A 326 -3.32 -37.45 -4.01
CA ALA A 326 -4.31 -36.41 -4.24
C ALA A 326 -4.67 -35.64 -2.97
N GLU A 327 -4.85 -36.32 -1.84
CA GLU A 327 -5.11 -35.67 -0.56
C GLU A 327 -3.95 -34.76 -0.14
N ARG A 328 -2.71 -35.26 -0.26
CA ARG A 328 -1.50 -34.46 0.00
C ARG A 328 -1.44 -33.24 -0.92
N PHE A 329 -1.55 -33.44 -2.24
CA PHE A 329 -1.47 -32.34 -3.20
C PHE A 329 -2.52 -31.26 -2.94
N LEU A 330 -3.76 -31.65 -2.66
CA LEU A 330 -4.83 -30.71 -2.33
C LEU A 330 -4.51 -29.97 -1.03
N ALA A 331 -4.05 -30.63 0.02
CA ALA A 331 -3.65 -29.94 1.25
C ALA A 331 -2.48 -28.95 1.04
N GLU A 332 -1.53 -29.28 0.16
CA GLU A 332 -0.43 -28.37 -0.22
C GLU A 332 -0.95 -27.16 -1.01
N LEU A 333 -1.85 -27.37 -1.97
CA LEU A 333 -2.46 -26.30 -2.76
C LEU A 333 -3.37 -25.39 -1.93
N GLU A 334 -4.07 -25.94 -0.93
CA GLU A 334 -4.90 -25.15 -0.01
C GLU A 334 -4.08 -24.13 0.76
N LYS A 335 -2.86 -24.49 1.19
CA LYS A 335 -1.94 -23.54 1.86
C LYS A 335 -1.56 -22.36 0.95
N GLU A 336 -1.27 -22.63 -0.32
CA GLU A 336 -1.01 -21.59 -1.33
C GLU A 336 -2.24 -20.68 -1.51
N LEU A 337 -3.42 -21.28 -1.65
CA LEU A 337 -4.67 -20.55 -1.85
C LEU A 337 -5.02 -19.60 -0.70
N LEU A 338 -4.78 -20.02 0.54
CA LEU A 338 -4.99 -19.17 1.71
C LEU A 338 -4.10 -17.93 1.68
N GLN A 339 -2.83 -18.08 1.27
CA GLN A 339 -1.91 -16.95 1.11
C GLN A 339 -2.37 -15.99 0.00
N VAL A 340 -2.75 -16.52 -1.17
CA VAL A 340 -3.22 -15.71 -2.29
C VAL A 340 -4.50 -14.96 -1.93
N ALA A 341 -5.47 -15.63 -1.29
CA ALA A 341 -6.72 -15.00 -0.88
C ALA A 341 -6.52 -13.87 0.14
N ALA A 342 -5.57 -14.01 1.06
CA ALA A 342 -5.22 -12.95 2.01
C ALA A 342 -4.65 -11.72 1.30
N LEU A 343 -3.69 -11.93 0.39
CA LEU A 343 -3.09 -10.86 -0.41
C LEU A 343 -4.12 -10.15 -1.31
N ASP A 344 -5.01 -10.90 -1.96
CA ASP A 344 -6.08 -10.32 -2.79
C ASP A 344 -7.06 -9.49 -1.95
N THR A 345 -7.42 -9.97 -0.75
CA THR A 345 -8.31 -9.24 0.16
C THR A 345 -7.68 -7.93 0.62
N GLU A 346 -6.38 -7.94 0.96
CA GLU A 346 -5.62 -6.73 1.28
C GLU A 346 -5.59 -5.76 0.10
N LEU A 347 -5.27 -6.24 -1.10
CA LEU A 347 -5.17 -5.42 -2.30
C LEU A 347 -6.51 -4.78 -2.67
N LEU A 348 -7.62 -5.52 -2.55
CA LEU A 348 -8.98 -5.00 -2.72
C LEU A 348 -9.33 -3.95 -1.66
N SER A 349 -8.88 -4.13 -0.42
CA SER A 349 -9.07 -3.13 0.64
C SER A 349 -8.30 -1.85 0.32
N ILE A 350 -7.05 -1.95 -0.14
CA ILE A 350 -6.24 -0.80 -0.56
C ILE A 350 -6.91 -0.08 -1.74
N GLN A 351 -7.43 -0.83 -2.73
CA GLN A 351 -8.14 -0.26 -3.87
C GLN A 351 -9.37 0.54 -3.43
N LYS A 352 -10.17 0.00 -2.49
CA LYS A 352 -11.32 0.73 -1.90
C LYS A 352 -10.89 2.01 -1.20
N SER A 353 -9.79 1.97 -0.44
CA SER A 353 -9.25 3.17 0.22
C SER A 353 -8.81 4.23 -0.78
N ILE A 354 -8.14 3.82 -1.88
CA ILE A 354 -7.75 4.73 -2.97
C ILE A 354 -8.98 5.35 -3.65
N ASP A 355 -10.01 4.55 -3.94
CA ASP A 355 -11.23 5.07 -4.57
C ASP A 355 -11.99 6.02 -3.65
N GLY A 356 -12.04 5.74 -2.34
CA GLY A 356 -12.57 6.65 -1.33
C GLY A 356 -11.78 7.97 -1.29
N PHE A 357 -10.46 7.88 -1.24
CA PHE A 357 -9.56 9.03 -1.24
C PHE A 357 -9.76 9.91 -2.49
N ARG A 358 -9.78 9.30 -3.69
CA ARG A 358 -9.99 10.02 -4.96
C ARG A 358 -11.32 10.76 -4.99
N ARG A 359 -12.40 10.12 -4.54
CA ARG A 359 -13.74 10.75 -4.49
C ARG A 359 -13.79 11.93 -3.52
N ASN A 360 -13.19 11.76 -2.34
CA ASN A 360 -13.12 12.82 -1.34
C ASN A 360 -12.30 14.01 -1.85
N LEU A 361 -11.14 13.74 -2.46
CA LEU A 361 -10.26 14.77 -2.97
C LEU A 361 -10.83 15.49 -4.21
N ASP A 362 -11.53 14.80 -5.11
CA ASP A 362 -12.26 15.45 -6.22
C ASP A 362 -13.36 16.39 -5.70
N LYS A 363 -14.12 15.95 -4.70
CA LYS A 363 -15.14 16.80 -4.05
C LYS A 363 -14.49 18.06 -3.45
N GLN A 364 -13.38 17.87 -2.73
CA GLN A 364 -12.68 18.96 -2.06
C GLN A 364 -12.03 19.94 -3.04
N LEU A 365 -11.50 19.45 -4.17
CA LEU A 365 -11.02 20.30 -5.25
C LEU A 365 -12.14 21.19 -5.81
N ARG A 366 -13.34 20.64 -5.97
CA ARG A 366 -14.52 21.43 -6.40
C ARG A 366 -14.93 22.47 -5.37
N ASP A 367 -14.94 22.10 -4.09
CA ASP A 367 -15.27 23.00 -2.98
C ASP A 367 -14.23 24.14 -2.87
N THR A 368 -12.94 23.81 -3.05
CA THR A 368 -11.81 24.74 -3.06
C THR A 368 -11.95 25.77 -4.19
N LEU A 369 -12.22 25.31 -5.41
CA LEU A 369 -12.48 26.15 -6.58
C LEU A 369 -13.70 27.05 -6.38
N GLN A 370 -14.79 26.50 -5.83
CA GLN A 370 -16.03 27.25 -5.60
C GLN A 370 -15.83 28.36 -4.56
N HIS A 371 -15.06 28.11 -3.50
CA HIS A 371 -14.76 29.13 -2.48
C HIS A 371 -13.91 30.28 -3.05
N ALA A 372 -13.00 29.98 -3.99
CA ALA A 372 -12.28 30.97 -4.80
C ALA A 372 -13.14 31.64 -5.89
N SER A 373 -14.47 31.49 -5.84
CA SER A 373 -15.44 32.08 -6.77
C SER A 373 -15.23 31.66 -8.23
N MET A 374 -14.63 30.49 -8.45
CA MET A 374 -14.52 29.91 -9.78
C MET A 374 -15.85 29.29 -10.21
N ALA A 375 -16.12 29.32 -11.52
CA ALA A 375 -17.34 28.70 -12.06
C ALA A 375 -17.38 27.20 -11.76
N ARG A 376 -18.55 26.70 -11.34
CA ARG A 376 -18.79 25.27 -11.15
C ARG A 376 -19.00 24.59 -12.51
N SER A 377 -17.93 24.48 -13.29
CA SER A 377 -17.94 23.89 -14.63
C SER A 377 -16.90 22.77 -14.76
N GLN A 378 -17.14 21.87 -15.70
CA GLN A 378 -16.16 20.83 -16.04
C GLN A 378 -14.90 21.43 -16.67
N GLU A 379 -15.02 22.57 -17.33
CA GLU A 379 -13.89 23.32 -17.89
C GLU A 379 -12.93 23.79 -16.79
N THR A 380 -13.44 24.42 -15.73
CA THR A 380 -12.63 24.86 -14.58
C THR A 380 -11.90 23.69 -13.92
N LEU A 381 -12.59 22.55 -13.75
CA LEU A 381 -11.96 21.34 -13.22
C LEU A 381 -10.87 20.80 -14.16
N SER A 382 -11.12 20.80 -15.47
CA SER A 382 -10.13 20.36 -16.46
C SER A 382 -8.89 21.26 -16.51
N ARG A 383 -9.05 22.58 -16.30
CA ARG A 383 -7.94 23.51 -16.13
C ARG A 383 -7.12 23.20 -14.88
N ALA A 384 -7.79 22.88 -13.77
CA ALA A 384 -7.12 22.51 -12.51
C ALA A 384 -6.33 21.20 -12.62
N LEU A 385 -6.88 20.22 -13.34
CA LEU A 385 -6.27 18.90 -13.57
C LEU A 385 -5.46 18.82 -14.87
N SER A 386 -5.14 19.96 -15.48
CA SER A 386 -4.43 20.00 -16.75
C SER A 386 -3.00 19.47 -16.59
N LYS A 387 -2.50 18.73 -17.59
CA LYS A 387 -1.08 18.36 -17.66
C LYS A 387 -0.18 19.52 -18.10
N ASP A 388 -0.76 20.61 -18.60
CA ASP A 388 -0.03 21.80 -19.04
C ASP A 388 0.18 22.78 -17.87
N GLU A 389 1.45 22.98 -17.52
CA GLU A 389 1.91 23.90 -16.48
C GLU A 389 1.36 25.32 -16.64
N LEU A 390 1.35 25.86 -17.87
CA LEU A 390 0.94 27.25 -18.12
C LEU A 390 -0.55 27.44 -17.88
N VAL A 391 -1.36 26.43 -18.20
CA VAL A 391 -2.81 26.44 -17.92
C VAL A 391 -3.05 26.43 -16.40
N ARG A 392 -2.27 25.64 -15.67
CA ARG A 392 -2.36 25.55 -14.21
C ARG A 392 -1.92 26.84 -13.53
N GLN A 393 -0.78 27.41 -13.92
CA GLN A 393 -0.28 28.66 -13.35
C GLN A 393 -1.28 29.81 -13.52
N LYS A 394 -1.88 29.94 -14.70
CA LYS A 394 -2.93 30.94 -14.94
C LYS A 394 -4.15 30.74 -14.03
N LEU A 395 -4.59 29.50 -13.85
CA LEU A 395 -5.68 29.21 -12.93
C LEU A 395 -5.31 29.54 -11.47
N MET A 396 -4.08 29.21 -11.06
CA MET A 396 -3.59 29.53 -9.72
C MET A 396 -3.53 31.04 -9.48
N GLU A 397 -3.11 31.82 -10.46
CA GLU A 397 -3.14 33.29 -10.42
C GLU A 397 -4.56 33.84 -10.30
N GLU A 398 -5.52 33.29 -11.08
CA GLU A 398 -6.95 33.64 -10.99
C GLU A 398 -7.51 33.33 -9.59
N VAL A 399 -7.22 32.15 -9.05
CA VAL A 399 -7.65 31.72 -7.71
C VAL A 399 -7.06 32.62 -6.63
N ALA A 400 -5.75 32.87 -6.66
CA ALA A 400 -5.07 33.73 -5.71
C ALA A 400 -5.62 35.17 -5.76
N GLY A 401 -5.84 35.68 -6.97
CA GLY A 401 -6.45 36.98 -7.21
C GLY A 401 -7.86 37.08 -6.63
N ASN A 402 -8.73 36.11 -6.91
CA ASN A 402 -10.10 36.11 -6.43
C ASN A 402 -10.20 36.05 -4.89
N ILE A 403 -9.38 35.23 -4.24
CA ILE A 403 -9.32 35.16 -2.77
C ILE A 403 -8.89 36.52 -2.19
N THR A 404 -7.84 37.11 -2.76
CA THR A 404 -7.30 38.40 -2.32
C THR A 404 -8.32 39.52 -2.51
N LEU A 405 -8.95 39.60 -3.69
CA LEU A 405 -9.93 40.62 -4.03
C LEU A 405 -11.17 40.54 -3.14
N LYS A 406 -11.64 39.33 -2.85
CA LYS A 406 -12.84 39.12 -2.01
C LYS A 406 -12.58 39.43 -0.53
N ALA A 407 -11.41 39.08 -0.01
CA ALA A 407 -11.01 39.52 1.33
C ALA A 407 -10.89 41.04 1.41
N LYS A 408 -10.28 41.65 0.40
CA LYS A 408 -10.12 43.11 0.32
C LYS A 408 -11.46 43.84 0.18
N SER A 409 -12.42 43.32 -0.60
CA SER A 409 -13.73 43.95 -0.73
C SER A 409 -14.48 44.01 0.60
N TYR A 410 -14.46 42.93 1.40
CA TYR A 410 -15.07 42.96 2.74
C TYR A 410 -14.37 43.93 3.69
N LEU A 411 -13.05 44.09 3.58
CA LEU A 411 -12.30 45.07 4.35
C LEU A 411 -12.68 46.51 3.95
N ASP A 412 -12.68 46.81 2.65
CA ASP A 412 -12.95 48.14 2.10
C ASP A 412 -14.41 48.57 2.35
N GLU A 413 -15.35 47.62 2.38
CA GLU A 413 -16.77 47.83 2.72
C GLU A 413 -17.02 47.95 4.23
N GLY A 414 -16.01 47.73 5.08
CA GLY A 414 -16.16 47.71 6.55
C GLY A 414 -16.98 46.53 7.08
N ASN A 415 -17.15 45.48 6.27
CA ASN A 415 -17.96 44.30 6.62
C ASN A 415 -17.13 43.25 7.37
N ASN A 416 -16.72 43.61 8.60
CA ASN A 416 -15.83 42.79 9.42
C ASN A 416 -16.38 41.38 9.71
N THR A 417 -17.72 41.22 9.77
CA THR A 417 -18.34 39.91 10.03
C THR A 417 -18.14 38.96 8.86
N GLU A 418 -18.40 39.42 7.63
CA GLU A 418 -18.21 38.61 6.43
C GLU A 418 -16.71 38.38 6.13
N LEU A 419 -15.86 39.35 6.43
CA LEU A 419 -14.41 39.18 6.35
C LEU A 419 -13.92 38.05 7.25
N ILE A 420 -14.33 38.05 8.52
CA ILE A 420 -13.94 37.00 9.48
C ILE A 420 -14.48 35.63 9.02
N ARG A 421 -15.76 35.56 8.62
CA ARG A 421 -16.36 34.32 8.09
C ARG A 421 -15.59 33.79 6.88
N PHE A 422 -15.21 34.67 5.96
CA PHE A 422 -14.46 34.31 4.77
C PHE A 422 -13.06 33.78 5.13
N VAL A 423 -12.33 34.48 6.00
CA VAL A 423 -10.98 34.05 6.44
C VAL A 423 -11.04 32.72 7.20
N LEU A 424 -12.02 32.53 8.08
CA LEU A 424 -12.22 31.26 8.80
C LEU A 424 -12.51 30.10 7.84
N LYS A 425 -13.38 30.31 6.85
CA LYS A 425 -13.67 29.30 5.85
C LYS A 425 -12.46 28.99 4.96
N THR A 426 -11.66 29.99 4.61
CA THR A 426 -10.39 29.78 3.88
C THR A 426 -9.42 28.94 4.71
N ALA A 427 -9.33 29.20 6.01
CA ALA A 427 -8.51 28.41 6.93
C ALA A 427 -9.01 26.95 7.06
N GLU A 428 -10.33 26.75 7.19
CA GLU A 428 -10.94 25.42 7.21
C GLU A 428 -10.61 24.62 5.95
N GLN A 429 -10.70 25.25 4.77
CA GLN A 429 -10.31 24.60 3.53
C GLN A 429 -8.83 24.21 3.51
N LEU A 430 -7.94 25.08 4.01
CA LEU A 430 -6.51 24.80 4.13
C LEU A 430 -6.21 23.65 5.11
N ASP A 431 -6.93 23.57 6.24
CA ASP A 431 -6.75 22.53 7.27
C ASP A 431 -7.02 21.12 6.74
N HIS A 432 -7.95 20.97 5.79
CA HIS A 432 -8.22 19.67 5.17
C HIS A 432 -6.99 19.06 4.47
N THR A 433 -5.99 19.87 4.12
CA THR A 433 -4.74 19.42 3.50
C THR A 433 -4.02 18.36 4.32
N GLN A 434 -3.95 18.55 5.64
CA GLN A 434 -3.28 17.57 6.51
C GLN A 434 -4.02 16.22 6.48
N SER A 435 -5.35 16.26 6.50
CA SER A 435 -6.15 15.05 6.43
C SER A 435 -5.91 14.25 5.15
N TYR A 436 -5.61 14.87 4.00
CA TYR A 436 -5.30 14.14 2.77
C TYR A 436 -3.92 13.50 2.84
N LYS A 437 -2.92 14.22 3.38
CA LYS A 437 -1.57 13.70 3.57
C LYS A 437 -1.60 12.45 4.45
N ASP A 438 -2.33 12.52 5.57
CA ASP A 438 -2.45 11.40 6.51
C ASP A 438 -3.17 10.20 5.88
N GLN A 439 -4.27 10.43 5.15
CA GLN A 439 -4.96 9.37 4.41
C GLN A 439 -4.08 8.74 3.32
N PHE A 440 -3.31 9.56 2.60
CA PHE A 440 -2.38 9.08 1.59
C PHE A 440 -1.20 8.30 2.20
N ASN A 441 -0.68 8.75 3.35
CA ASN A 441 0.31 8.02 4.13
C ASN A 441 -0.21 6.65 4.60
N GLN A 442 -1.49 6.57 5.01
CA GLN A 442 -2.12 5.29 5.35
C GLN A 442 -2.23 4.36 4.13
N ILE A 443 -2.65 4.88 2.97
CA ILE A 443 -2.72 4.11 1.72
C ILE A 443 -1.34 3.59 1.31
N THR A 444 -0.33 4.46 1.34
CA THR A 444 1.04 4.08 0.96
C THR A 444 1.66 3.11 1.96
N SER A 445 1.42 3.28 3.26
CA SER A 445 1.81 2.31 4.31
C SER A 445 1.19 0.93 4.07
N ALA A 446 -0.10 0.88 3.73
CA ALA A 446 -0.79 -0.36 3.41
C ALA A 446 -0.22 -1.01 2.13
N MET A 447 0.11 -0.20 1.12
CA MET A 447 0.72 -0.70 -0.12
C MET A 447 2.12 -1.27 0.11
N LEU A 448 2.97 -0.59 0.89
CA LEU A 448 4.28 -1.09 1.26
C LEU A 448 4.18 -2.40 2.05
N THR A 449 3.27 -2.45 3.03
CA THR A 449 3.02 -3.67 3.82
C THR A 449 2.56 -4.82 2.92
N HIS A 450 1.66 -4.55 1.97
CA HIS A 450 1.22 -5.55 1.00
C HIS A 450 2.38 -6.06 0.15
N TYR A 451 3.25 -5.17 -0.33
CA TYR A 451 4.42 -5.57 -1.09
C TYR A 451 5.42 -6.42 -0.30
N ASP A 452 5.68 -6.10 0.97
CA ASP A 452 6.53 -6.90 1.86
C ASP A 452 5.94 -8.30 2.09
N ARG A 453 4.64 -8.38 2.40
CA ARG A 453 3.92 -9.65 2.55
C ARG A 453 3.94 -10.46 1.27
N PHE A 454 3.67 -9.83 0.12
CA PHE A 454 3.72 -10.49 -1.17
C PHE A 454 5.10 -11.09 -1.40
N GLU A 455 6.17 -10.31 -1.23
CA GLU A 455 7.55 -10.77 -1.44
C GLU A 455 7.91 -11.97 -0.57
N ARG A 456 7.60 -11.91 0.74
CA ARG A 456 7.82 -13.03 1.66
C ARG A 456 7.05 -14.28 1.25
N SER A 457 5.79 -14.10 0.84
CA SER A 457 4.89 -15.19 0.46
C SER A 457 5.34 -15.95 -0.79
N VAL A 458 6.12 -15.31 -1.66
CA VAL A 458 6.73 -15.95 -2.84
C VAL A 458 8.17 -16.35 -2.61
N SER A 459 8.71 -16.32 -1.38
CA SER A 459 10.08 -16.79 -1.12
C SER A 459 10.18 -18.32 -1.25
N SER A 460 11.36 -18.84 -1.62
CA SER A 460 11.55 -20.30 -1.78
C SER A 460 11.19 -21.10 -0.52
N SER A 461 11.37 -20.50 0.66
CA SER A 461 10.99 -21.11 1.95
C SER A 461 9.48 -21.34 2.12
N GLN A 462 8.65 -20.64 1.36
CA GLN A 462 7.19 -20.72 1.41
C GLN A 462 6.61 -21.71 0.39
N ASN A 463 7.45 -22.39 -0.40
CA ASN A 463 6.99 -23.37 -1.37
C ASN A 463 6.27 -24.52 -0.64
N PRO A 464 4.95 -24.72 -0.86
CA PRO A 464 4.18 -25.69 -0.10
C PRO A 464 4.30 -27.11 -0.64
N PHE A 465 4.81 -27.28 -1.87
CA PHE A 465 4.83 -28.57 -2.55
C PHE A 465 5.97 -29.45 -2.05
N THR A 466 5.73 -30.75 -1.96
CA THR A 466 6.77 -31.73 -1.61
C THR A 466 7.43 -32.36 -2.84
N ASP A 467 6.67 -32.56 -3.92
CA ASP A 467 7.16 -33.12 -5.19
C ASP A 467 8.13 -32.17 -5.92
N ALA A 468 9.20 -32.72 -6.50
CA ALA A 468 10.25 -31.94 -7.14
C ALA A 468 9.80 -31.22 -8.42
N ALA A 469 8.93 -31.83 -9.23
CA ALA A 469 8.44 -31.21 -10.45
C ALA A 469 7.48 -30.05 -10.12
N ASP A 470 6.62 -30.25 -9.12
CA ASP A 470 5.69 -29.20 -8.67
C ASP A 470 6.40 -28.05 -7.98
N LYS A 471 7.43 -28.35 -7.16
CA LYS A 471 8.30 -27.33 -6.57
C LYS A 471 8.91 -26.43 -7.64
N GLN A 472 9.49 -27.02 -8.68
CA GLN A 472 10.11 -26.26 -9.77
C GLN A 472 9.09 -25.39 -10.53
N ILE A 473 7.89 -25.91 -10.77
CA ILE A 473 6.80 -25.16 -11.42
C ILE A 473 6.41 -23.95 -10.55
N TRP A 474 6.19 -24.17 -9.25
CA TRP A 474 5.88 -23.09 -8.31
C TRP A 474 7.00 -22.04 -8.27
N GLU A 475 8.26 -22.45 -8.20
CA GLU A 475 9.42 -21.54 -8.19
C GLU A 475 9.52 -20.69 -9.45
N ASN A 476 9.23 -21.27 -10.63
CA ASN A 476 9.22 -20.54 -11.89
C ASN A 476 8.14 -19.44 -11.91
N HIS A 477 6.96 -19.73 -11.37
CA HIS A 477 5.90 -18.73 -11.23
C HIS A 477 6.22 -17.70 -10.16
N ALA A 478 6.77 -18.12 -9.01
CA ALA A 478 7.23 -17.23 -7.94
C ALA A 478 8.27 -16.24 -8.45
N GLN A 479 9.23 -16.68 -9.27
CA GLN A 479 10.23 -15.79 -9.86
C GLN A 479 9.61 -14.73 -10.78
N LYS A 480 8.64 -15.11 -11.63
CA LYS A 480 7.90 -14.15 -12.46
C LYS A 480 7.09 -13.18 -11.60
N ALA A 481 6.42 -13.68 -10.57
CA ALA A 481 5.67 -12.87 -9.62
C ALA A 481 6.56 -11.82 -8.93
N ARG A 482 7.78 -12.20 -8.52
CA ARG A 482 8.78 -11.25 -7.98
C ARG A 482 9.19 -10.18 -8.99
N SER A 483 9.38 -10.53 -10.26
CA SER A 483 9.69 -9.55 -11.31
C SER A 483 8.55 -8.55 -11.53
N TYR A 484 7.29 -9.01 -11.53
CA TYR A 484 6.13 -8.12 -11.61
C TYR A 484 5.97 -7.26 -10.37
N LEU A 485 6.22 -7.83 -9.19
CA LEU A 485 6.23 -7.08 -7.93
C LEU A 485 7.26 -5.96 -7.97
N GLN A 486 8.47 -6.22 -8.48
CA GLN A 486 9.50 -5.21 -8.63
C GLN A 486 9.08 -4.08 -9.57
N GLN A 487 8.48 -4.41 -10.73
CA GLN A 487 7.95 -3.39 -11.65
C GLN A 487 6.83 -2.57 -11.00
N SER A 488 5.94 -3.21 -10.23
CA SER A 488 4.88 -2.54 -9.49
C SER A 488 5.44 -1.61 -8.41
N LYS A 489 6.42 -2.06 -7.62
CA LYS A 489 7.15 -1.25 -6.63
C LYS A 489 7.83 -0.05 -7.28
N GLU A 490 8.46 -0.23 -8.44
CA GLU A 490 9.08 0.88 -9.19
C GLU A 490 8.04 1.88 -9.69
N SER A 491 6.90 1.43 -10.21
CA SER A 491 5.79 2.31 -10.61
C SER A 491 5.19 3.04 -9.40
N PHE A 492 5.04 2.36 -8.28
CA PHE A 492 4.62 2.95 -7.01
C PHE A 492 5.59 4.04 -6.56
N ASN A 493 6.89 3.73 -6.52
CA ASN A 493 7.92 4.69 -6.15
C ASN A 493 7.94 5.89 -7.11
N ARG A 494 7.79 5.68 -8.43
CA ARG A 494 7.70 6.78 -9.41
C ARG A 494 6.40 7.60 -9.31
N ALA A 495 5.33 7.02 -8.80
CA ALA A 495 4.08 7.72 -8.56
C ALA A 495 4.08 8.47 -7.23
N TYR A 496 4.96 8.08 -6.31
CA TYR A 496 5.10 8.65 -4.99
C TYR A 496 6.15 9.77 -4.95
N LEU A 497 7.27 9.59 -5.67
CA LEU A 497 8.37 10.54 -5.86
C LEU A 497 8.08 11.50 -7.02
#